data_AF-A0A1G4W6L5-F1
#
_entry.id   AF-A0A1G4W6L5-F1
#
_cell.length_a   1.000
_cell.length_b   1.000
_cell.length_c   1.000
_cell.angle_alpha   90.00
_cell.angle_beta   90.00
_cell.angle_gamma   90.00
#
_symmetry.space_group_name_H-M   'P 1'
#
loop_
_entity.id
_entity.type
_entity.pdbx_description
1 polymer ?
#
loop_
_entity_poly.entity_id
_entity_poly.type
_entity_poly.pdbx_seq_one_letter_code
_entity_poly.pdbx_strand_id
1 'polypeptide(L)'
;MPQNKLLHLTSSGVGFLVIGLIIVSFKTYDFSVQNQHLKDKISLEKSLHQNQISEILKRYDSLKAIREENTVLVKEEVKSEPENTDKPRLLAVHAGAKKEKAKNLKAVNVSARAVRIISKDVVETNKASKIDQVRVRFTLEENKDIPSGDKQLFIQIVNPKKRLLALKGKYETKLSKAIFYNRQHTDACLFIDLHQHQLIVGDYKVNLISNGDIIGSANFRVN
;
A
#
# COMPACT_ATOMS: atom_id res chain seq x y z
N MET A 1 62.46 -14.81 -47.37
CA MET A 1 61.68 -13.63 -46.93
C MET A 1 60.39 -14.06 -46.21
N PRO A 2 60.37 -14.28 -44.88
CA PRO A 2 59.13 -14.60 -44.17
C PRO A 2 58.63 -13.53 -43.17
N GLN A 3 59.43 -12.52 -42.80
CA GLN A 3 59.15 -11.68 -41.62
C GLN A 3 57.94 -10.73 -41.77
N ASN A 4 57.62 -10.24 -42.97
CA ASN A 4 56.54 -9.23 -43.13
C ASN A 4 55.13 -9.79 -42.89
N LYS A 5 54.88 -11.09 -43.12
CA LYS A 5 53.55 -11.69 -42.84
C LYS A 5 53.25 -11.80 -41.34
N LEU A 6 54.28 -12.02 -40.51
CA LEU A 6 54.11 -12.12 -39.07
C LEU A 6 53.75 -10.77 -38.45
N LEU A 7 54.40 -9.69 -38.92
CA LEU A 7 54.18 -8.31 -38.45
C LEU A 7 52.75 -7.81 -38.73
N HIS A 8 52.19 -8.16 -39.89
CA HIS A 8 50.83 -7.74 -40.27
C HIS A 8 49.74 -8.50 -39.49
N LEU A 9 50.03 -9.74 -39.08
CA LEU A 9 49.12 -10.57 -38.29
C LEU A 9 49.06 -10.11 -36.83
N THR A 10 50.21 -9.74 -36.23
CA THR A 10 50.25 -9.19 -34.87
C THR A 10 49.62 -7.80 -34.80
N SER A 11 49.85 -6.93 -35.80
CA SER A 11 49.22 -5.60 -35.88
C SER A 11 47.69 -5.67 -35.90
N SER A 12 47.10 -6.56 -36.72
CA SER A 12 45.65 -6.77 -36.76
C SER A 12 45.09 -7.25 -35.42
N GLY A 13 45.78 -8.17 -34.73
CA GLY A 13 45.35 -8.68 -33.43
C GLY A 13 45.32 -7.60 -32.33
N VAL A 14 46.29 -6.69 -32.33
CA VAL A 14 46.33 -5.54 -31.39
C VAL A 14 45.15 -4.59 -31.63
N GLY A 15 44.77 -4.35 -32.89
CA GLY A 15 43.60 -3.53 -33.23
C GLY A 15 42.29 -4.05 -32.62
N PHE A 16 42.04 -5.36 -32.70
CA PHE A 16 40.85 -5.98 -32.10
C PHE A 16 40.84 -5.89 -30.57
N LEU A 17 42.00 -6.01 -29.90
CA LEU A 17 42.10 -5.85 -28.45
C LEU A 17 41.75 -4.42 -28.00
N VAL A 18 42.24 -3.39 -28.71
CA VAL A 18 41.92 -1.99 -28.39
C VAL A 18 40.42 -1.71 -28.55
N ILE A 19 39.80 -2.19 -29.62
CA ILE A 19 38.34 -2.06 -29.83
C ILE A 19 37.56 -2.78 -28.73
N GLY A 20 37.99 -3.98 -28.34
CA GLY A 20 37.40 -4.72 -27.22
C GLY A 20 37.46 -3.96 -25.90
N LEU A 21 38.60 -3.34 -25.56
CA LEU A 21 38.76 -2.53 -24.36
C LEU A 21 37.87 -1.29 -24.35
N ILE A 22 37.67 -0.63 -25.51
CA ILE A 22 36.76 0.51 -25.65
C ILE A 22 35.30 0.06 -25.42
N ILE A 23 34.88 -1.05 -26.01
CA ILE A 23 33.52 -1.61 -25.84
C ILE A 23 33.27 -2.01 -24.38
N VAL A 24 34.25 -2.66 -23.74
CA VAL A 24 34.17 -3.01 -22.31
C VAL A 24 34.07 -1.75 -21.46
N SER A 25 34.89 -0.73 -21.71
CA SER A 25 34.85 0.55 -20.99
C SER A 25 33.51 1.27 -21.12
N PHE A 26 32.90 1.24 -22.32
CA PHE A 26 31.58 1.83 -22.55
C PHE A 26 30.48 1.05 -21.81
N LYS A 27 30.53 -0.29 -21.82
CA LYS A 27 29.57 -1.13 -21.10
C LYS A 27 29.72 -1.07 -19.58
N THR A 28 30.93 -0.98 -19.04
CA THR A 28 31.14 -0.81 -17.60
C THR A 28 30.67 0.57 -17.13
N TYR A 29 30.82 1.60 -17.96
CA TYR A 29 30.26 2.93 -17.70
C TYR A 29 28.73 2.92 -17.63
N ASP A 30 28.03 2.42 -18.67
CA ASP A 30 26.55 2.32 -18.67
C ASP A 30 26.02 1.46 -17.51
N PHE A 31 26.67 0.30 -17.25
CA PHE A 31 26.36 -0.54 -16.10
C PHE A 31 26.56 0.19 -14.77
N SER A 32 27.55 1.08 -14.64
CA SER A 32 27.76 1.86 -13.41
C SER A 32 26.63 2.86 -13.15
N VAL A 33 26.10 3.50 -14.20
CA VAL A 33 24.97 4.44 -14.13
C VAL A 33 23.67 3.72 -13.77
N GLN A 34 23.41 2.56 -14.39
CA GLN A 34 22.27 1.70 -14.04
C GLN A 34 22.33 1.23 -12.58
N ASN A 35 23.53 0.89 -12.08
CA ASN A 35 23.72 0.53 -10.67
C ASN A 35 23.51 1.70 -9.70
N GLN A 36 23.81 2.95 -10.08
CA GLN A 36 23.45 4.11 -9.26
C GLN A 36 21.92 4.28 -9.19
N HIS A 37 21.22 4.26 -10.33
CA HIS A 37 19.75 4.32 -10.34
C HIS A 37 19.09 3.18 -9.54
N LEU A 38 19.70 1.99 -9.52
CA LEU A 38 19.23 0.87 -8.70
C LEU A 38 19.46 1.13 -7.20
N LYS A 39 20.63 1.66 -6.82
CA LYS A 39 20.91 2.08 -5.43
C LYS A 39 19.95 3.18 -4.98
N ASP A 40 19.63 4.16 -5.83
CA ASP A 40 18.70 5.24 -5.51
C ASP A 40 17.28 4.71 -5.30
N LYS A 41 16.80 3.80 -6.16
CA LYS A 41 15.52 3.11 -5.96
C LYS A 41 15.48 2.34 -4.65
N ILE A 42 16.51 1.54 -4.35
CA ILE A 42 16.61 0.78 -3.09
C ILE A 42 16.66 1.73 -1.88
N SER A 43 17.35 2.86 -1.99
CA SER A 43 17.44 3.88 -0.94
C SER A 43 16.09 4.59 -0.70
N LEU A 44 15.35 4.88 -1.77
CA LEU A 44 14.01 5.44 -1.72
C LEU A 44 13.02 4.45 -1.10
N GLU A 45 13.00 3.19 -1.55
CA GLU A 45 12.18 2.12 -0.97
C GLU A 45 12.53 1.90 0.51
N LYS A 46 13.81 1.89 0.87
CA LYS A 46 14.27 1.79 2.27
C LYS A 46 13.75 2.98 3.09
N SER A 47 13.82 4.20 2.56
CA SER A 47 13.32 5.41 3.23
C SER A 47 11.80 5.39 3.43
N LEU A 48 11.07 4.92 2.42
CA LEU A 48 9.61 4.71 2.49
C LEU A 48 9.25 3.65 3.55
N HIS A 49 9.94 2.52 3.58
CA HIS A 49 9.74 1.49 4.60
C HIS A 49 10.09 2.00 6.01
N GLN A 50 11.13 2.81 6.18
CA GLN A 50 11.46 3.41 7.48
C GLN A 50 10.38 4.39 7.97
N ASN A 51 9.76 5.15 7.07
CA ASN A 51 8.61 6.01 7.39
C ASN A 51 7.37 5.19 7.78
N GLN A 52 7.09 4.10 7.05
CA GLN A 52 6.02 3.16 7.41
C GLN A 52 6.25 2.52 8.79
N ILE A 53 7.49 2.11 9.10
CA ILE A 53 7.85 1.56 10.42
C ILE A 53 7.67 2.60 11.53
N SER A 54 8.05 3.87 11.33
CA SER A 54 7.88 4.90 12.36
C SER A 54 6.40 5.26 12.61
N GLU A 55 5.53 5.27 11.59
CA GLU A 55 4.08 5.42 11.79
C GLU A 55 3.50 4.20 12.54
N ILE A 56 3.95 2.98 12.25
CA ILE A 56 3.53 1.76 12.96
C ILE A 56 3.97 1.77 14.42
N LEU A 57 5.24 2.11 14.72
CA LEU A 57 5.75 2.21 16.09
C LEU A 57 5.00 3.26 16.89
N LYS A 58 4.77 4.46 16.31
CA LYS A 58 4.00 5.52 16.98
C LYS A 58 2.55 5.08 17.30
N ARG A 59 1.92 4.26 16.44
CA ARG A 59 0.62 3.65 16.75
C ARG A 59 0.73 2.61 17.87
N TYR A 60 1.71 1.72 17.82
CA TYR A 60 1.95 0.73 18.86
C TYR A 60 2.12 1.37 20.25
N ASP A 61 2.96 2.41 20.36
CA ASP A 61 3.18 3.14 21.61
C ASP A 61 1.88 3.81 22.12
N SER A 62 1.09 4.41 21.22
CA SER A 62 -0.20 5.01 21.60
C SER A 62 -1.23 3.97 22.07
N LEU A 63 -1.30 2.80 21.44
CA LEU A 63 -2.18 1.70 21.85
C LEU A 63 -1.72 1.07 23.17
N LYS A 64 -0.40 1.02 23.41
CA LYS A 64 0.17 0.56 24.68
C LYS A 64 -0.22 1.50 25.83
N ALA A 65 -0.09 2.82 25.64
CA ALA A 65 -0.49 3.81 26.64
C ALA A 65 -1.98 3.69 27.00
N ILE A 66 -2.87 3.59 26.00
CA ILE A 66 -4.32 3.37 26.20
C ILE A 66 -4.57 2.05 26.96
N ARG A 67 -3.81 0.99 26.68
CA ARG A 67 -3.95 -0.29 27.40
C ARG A 67 -3.50 -0.21 28.85
N GLU A 68 -2.40 0.49 29.13
CA GLU A 68 -1.90 0.70 30.50
C GLU A 68 -2.89 1.53 31.33
N GLU A 69 -3.47 2.59 30.75
CA GLU A 69 -4.55 3.39 31.35
C GLU A 69 -5.79 2.54 31.69
N ASN A 70 -6.27 1.73 30.74
CA ASN A 70 -7.43 0.85 30.98
C ASN A 70 -7.14 -0.30 31.96
N THR A 71 -5.89 -0.74 32.16
CA THR A 71 -5.57 -1.76 33.18
C THR A 71 -5.66 -1.27 34.62
N VAL A 72 -5.71 0.05 34.85
CA VAL A 72 -5.94 0.62 36.19
C VAL A 72 -7.42 0.61 36.55
N LEU A 73 -8.31 0.84 35.59
CA LEU A 73 -9.75 1.01 35.79
C LEU A 73 -10.52 -0.31 35.98
N VAL A 74 -10.00 -1.45 35.52
CA VAL A 74 -10.71 -2.74 35.49
C VAL A 74 -10.62 -3.54 36.81
N LYS A 75 -10.05 -2.98 37.88
CA LYS A 75 -9.90 -3.68 39.18
C LYS A 75 -11.08 -3.51 40.15
N GLU A 76 -11.97 -2.54 39.93
CA GLU A 76 -13.15 -2.31 40.76
C GLU A 76 -14.42 -2.46 39.92
N GLU A 77 -14.91 -3.71 39.79
CA GLU A 77 -16.33 -4.08 39.76
C GLU A 77 -16.52 -5.58 39.47
N VAL A 78 -16.51 -6.41 40.52
CA VAL A 78 -17.05 -7.79 40.47
C VAL A 78 -17.75 -8.13 41.78
N LYS A 79 -19.09 -8.11 41.79
CA LYS A 79 -19.99 -9.17 42.35
C LYS A 79 -21.45 -8.70 42.45
N SER A 80 -22.35 -9.30 41.67
CA SER A 80 -23.25 -10.35 42.18
C SER A 80 -24.28 -10.84 41.13
N GLU A 81 -24.51 -12.15 41.14
CA GLU A 81 -25.64 -12.92 40.59
C GLU A 81 -26.31 -13.63 41.80
N PRO A 82 -27.48 -14.33 41.73
CA PRO A 82 -28.18 -14.86 40.55
C PRO A 82 -29.74 -14.75 40.56
N GLU A 83 -30.39 -15.32 39.52
CA GLU A 83 -31.46 -16.37 39.60
C GLU A 83 -32.67 -16.24 38.62
N ASN A 84 -33.33 -17.37 38.36
CA ASN A 84 -34.11 -17.77 37.17
C ASN A 84 -35.60 -17.34 37.14
N THR A 85 -36.23 -17.34 35.94
CA THR A 85 -37.51 -18.07 35.67
C THR A 85 -37.85 -18.22 34.17
N ASP A 86 -38.90 -18.97 33.85
CA ASP A 86 -39.08 -19.77 32.62
C ASP A 86 -39.83 -19.17 31.39
N LYS A 87 -39.79 -19.93 30.29
CA LYS A 87 -40.35 -19.69 28.93
C LYS A 87 -41.90 -19.78 28.84
N PRO A 88 -42.58 -19.32 27.75
CA PRO A 88 -42.72 -20.11 26.50
C PRO A 88 -42.63 -19.32 25.16
N ARG A 89 -42.94 -19.98 24.03
CA ARG A 89 -42.43 -19.72 22.66
C ARG A 89 -43.51 -19.92 21.58
N LEU A 90 -43.60 -19.02 20.58
CA LEU A 90 -44.13 -19.12 19.18
C LEU A 90 -44.29 -17.68 18.62
N LEU A 91 -44.34 -17.30 17.32
CA LEU A 91 -44.01 -17.83 15.98
C LEU A 91 -43.02 -16.79 15.33
N ALA A 92 -42.11 -17.04 14.38
CA ALA A 92 -42.09 -17.66 13.04
C ALA A 92 -42.55 -16.76 11.86
N VAL A 93 -41.72 -16.71 10.79
CA VAL A 93 -41.86 -15.92 9.53
C VAL A 93 -41.63 -14.40 9.76
N HIS A 94 -40.69 -13.71 9.10
CA HIS A 94 -40.28 -13.77 7.70
C HIS A 94 -38.82 -14.18 7.47
N ALA A 95 -38.61 -15.19 6.60
CA ALA A 95 -37.34 -15.42 5.90
C ALA A 95 -37.36 -14.70 4.54
N GLY A 96 -36.22 -14.15 4.07
CA GLY A 96 -36.18 -13.58 2.72
C GLY A 96 -35.08 -12.59 2.33
N ALA A 97 -34.08 -12.28 3.18
CA ALA A 97 -33.05 -11.28 2.84
C ALA A 97 -31.59 -11.80 3.00
N LYS A 98 -31.09 -12.46 1.95
CA LYS A 98 -29.68 -12.75 1.61
C LYS A 98 -28.64 -12.77 2.77
N LYS A 99 -28.38 -13.97 3.31
CA LYS A 99 -27.31 -14.28 4.28
C LYS A 99 -25.86 -14.14 3.76
N GLU A 100 -25.63 -13.81 2.48
CA GLU A 100 -24.28 -13.74 1.91
C GLU A 100 -23.43 -12.56 2.42
N LYS A 101 -24.06 -11.43 2.77
CA LYS A 101 -23.35 -10.23 3.26
C LYS A 101 -22.55 -10.46 4.56
N ALA A 102 -22.78 -11.57 5.27
CA ALA A 102 -22.09 -11.91 6.50
C ALA A 102 -20.61 -12.33 6.29
N LYS A 103 -20.21 -12.77 5.09
CA LYS A 103 -18.86 -13.33 4.85
C LYS A 103 -17.85 -12.39 4.20
N ASN A 104 -18.22 -11.15 3.89
CA ASN A 104 -17.32 -10.17 3.29
C ASN A 104 -16.77 -9.19 4.33
N LEU A 105 -15.51 -8.80 4.13
CA LEU A 105 -14.89 -7.72 4.91
C LEU A 105 -15.67 -6.42 4.71
N LYS A 106 -15.61 -5.56 5.73
CA LYS A 106 -16.08 -4.18 5.65
C LYS A 106 -14.96 -3.27 6.14
N ALA A 107 -14.81 -2.11 5.50
CA ALA A 107 -13.86 -1.09 5.88
C ALA A 107 -14.62 0.17 6.34
N VAL A 108 -14.47 0.51 7.61
CA VAL A 108 -15.00 1.73 8.24
C VAL A 108 -13.88 2.75 8.46
N ASN A 109 -14.25 3.97 8.88
CA ASN A 109 -13.32 5.08 9.10
C ASN A 109 -12.42 5.39 7.88
N VAL A 110 -12.92 5.09 6.67
CA VAL A 110 -12.16 5.22 5.44
C VAL A 110 -11.92 6.70 5.16
N SER A 111 -10.66 7.09 5.07
CA SER A 111 -10.22 8.44 4.73
C SER A 111 -9.12 8.39 3.68
N ALA A 112 -9.16 9.31 2.72
CA ALA A 112 -8.14 9.48 1.70
C ALA A 112 -7.63 10.92 1.75
N ARG A 113 -6.31 11.11 1.78
CA ARG A 113 -5.67 12.42 1.82
C ARG A 113 -4.48 12.43 0.87
N ALA A 114 -4.47 13.38 -0.06
CA ALA A 114 -3.31 13.61 -0.90
C ALA A 114 -2.18 14.21 -0.05
N VAL A 115 -0.96 13.73 -0.27
CA VAL A 115 0.21 14.08 0.54
C VAL A 115 1.44 14.33 -0.33
N ARG A 116 2.32 15.16 0.22
CA ARG A 116 3.67 15.41 -0.28
C ARG A 116 4.68 14.80 0.69
N ILE A 117 5.70 14.15 0.16
CA ILE A 117 6.87 13.70 0.91
C ILE A 117 7.90 14.83 0.90
N ILE A 118 8.34 15.26 2.08
CA ILE A 118 9.40 16.26 2.24
C ILE A 118 10.49 15.63 3.09
N SER A 119 11.53 15.12 2.44
CA SER A 119 12.64 14.37 3.06
C SER A 119 12.16 13.14 3.85
N LYS A 120 11.81 13.29 5.13
CA LYS A 120 11.28 12.22 5.99
C LYS A 120 9.83 12.47 6.42
N ASP A 121 9.30 13.66 6.19
CA ASP A 121 7.98 14.09 6.63
C ASP A 121 6.91 13.87 5.55
N VAL A 122 5.67 13.66 5.99
CA VAL A 122 4.48 13.51 5.13
C VAL A 122 3.48 14.61 5.47
N VAL A 123 3.37 15.61 4.59
CA VAL A 123 2.46 16.74 4.78
C VAL A 123 1.25 16.62 3.84
N GLU A 124 0.06 17.00 4.30
CA GLU A 124 -1.12 17.01 3.43
C GLU A 124 -1.02 18.13 2.39
N THR A 125 -1.43 17.85 1.16
CA THR A 125 -1.54 18.87 0.11
C THR A 125 -2.63 18.50 -0.88
N ASN A 126 -3.31 19.51 -1.42
CA ASN A 126 -4.28 19.37 -2.51
C ASN A 126 -3.70 19.84 -3.86
N LYS A 127 -2.57 20.55 -3.88
CA LYS A 127 -2.01 21.14 -5.11
C LYS A 127 -1.48 20.05 -6.04
N ALA A 128 -2.10 19.86 -7.20
CA ALA A 128 -1.82 18.78 -8.15
C ALA A 128 -0.32 18.53 -8.40
N SER A 129 0.44 19.60 -8.66
CA SER A 129 1.88 19.57 -8.95
C SER A 129 2.78 19.32 -7.72
N LYS A 130 2.20 18.95 -6.57
CA LYS A 130 2.88 18.68 -5.29
C LYS A 130 2.37 17.41 -4.61
N ILE A 131 1.44 16.68 -5.22
CA ILE A 131 0.95 15.40 -4.70
C ILE A 131 1.91 14.31 -5.15
N ASP A 132 2.63 13.73 -4.20
CA ASP A 132 3.52 12.58 -4.47
C ASP A 132 2.74 11.27 -4.31
N GLN A 133 1.85 11.21 -3.31
CA GLN A 133 1.07 10.02 -2.96
C GLN A 133 -0.34 10.40 -2.47
N VAL A 134 -1.24 9.42 -2.43
CA VAL A 134 -2.44 9.47 -1.58
C VAL A 134 -2.31 8.50 -0.41
N ARG A 135 -2.49 9.02 0.80
CA ARG A 135 -2.57 8.27 2.06
C ARG A 135 -4.01 7.84 2.29
N VAL A 136 -4.24 6.54 2.40
CA VAL A 136 -5.55 5.92 2.62
C VAL A 136 -5.54 5.20 3.96
N ARG A 137 -6.36 5.64 4.91
CA ARG A 137 -6.52 5.02 6.23
C ARG A 137 -7.91 4.45 6.38
N PHE A 138 -8.04 3.32 7.05
CA PHE A 138 -9.30 2.63 7.32
C PHE A 138 -9.13 1.59 8.43
N THR A 139 -10.24 1.13 8.97
CA THR A 139 -10.33 0.01 9.91
C THR A 139 -11.15 -1.09 9.25
N LEU A 140 -10.61 -2.30 9.13
CA LEU A 140 -11.42 -3.48 8.82
C LEU A 140 -12.25 -3.84 10.06
N GLU A 141 -13.56 -4.01 9.93
CA GLU A 141 -14.44 -4.37 11.06
C GLU A 141 -14.19 -5.81 11.55
N GLU A 142 -14.43 -6.05 12.85
CA GLU A 142 -14.50 -7.41 13.39
C GLU A 142 -15.58 -8.25 12.69
N ASN A 143 -15.19 -9.44 12.30
CA ASN A 143 -16.07 -10.47 11.73
C ASN A 143 -15.45 -11.84 11.98
N LYS A 144 -16.15 -12.66 12.78
CA LYS A 144 -15.72 -14.00 13.22
C LYS A 144 -15.93 -15.09 12.16
N ASP A 145 -16.82 -14.84 11.18
CA ASP A 145 -17.16 -15.77 10.10
C ASP A 145 -16.11 -15.77 8.97
N ILE A 146 -15.22 -14.78 8.96
CA ILE A 146 -14.10 -14.67 8.03
C ILE A 146 -12.88 -15.38 8.65
N PRO A 147 -12.15 -16.26 7.94
CA PRO A 147 -10.94 -16.89 8.49
C PRO A 147 -9.83 -15.85 8.73
N SER A 148 -8.98 -16.10 9.72
CA SER A 148 -7.77 -15.29 9.97
C SER A 148 -6.79 -15.35 8.78
N GLY A 149 -5.75 -14.52 8.80
CA GLY A 149 -4.64 -14.51 7.84
C GLY A 149 -4.69 -13.37 6.84
N ASP A 150 -3.77 -13.38 5.87
CA ASP A 150 -3.65 -12.32 4.87
C ASP A 150 -4.88 -12.22 3.98
N LYS A 151 -5.39 -10.99 3.85
CA LYS A 151 -6.52 -10.63 3.00
C LYS A 151 -6.04 -9.76 1.87
N GLN A 152 -6.27 -10.23 0.65
CA GLN A 152 -5.93 -9.49 -0.55
C GLN A 152 -7.00 -8.41 -0.78
N LEU A 153 -6.61 -7.15 -0.56
CA LEU A 153 -7.41 -6.01 -0.96
C LEU A 153 -6.92 -5.47 -2.30
N PHE A 154 -7.85 -4.86 -3.03
CA PHE A 154 -7.59 -4.09 -4.24
C PHE A 154 -8.01 -2.65 -4.00
N ILE A 155 -7.14 -1.70 -4.35
CA ILE A 155 -7.42 -0.28 -4.28
C ILE A 155 -7.63 0.23 -5.71
N GLN A 156 -8.71 0.99 -5.92
CA GLN A 156 -9.07 1.54 -7.22
C GLN A 156 -9.38 3.03 -7.06
N ILE A 157 -8.79 3.88 -7.89
CA ILE A 157 -9.00 5.33 -7.87
C ILE A 157 -9.80 5.76 -9.10
N VAL A 158 -10.88 6.50 -8.86
CA VAL A 158 -11.73 7.11 -9.89
C VAL A 158 -11.46 8.62 -9.89
N ASN A 159 -11.14 9.17 -11.06
CA ASN A 159 -10.88 10.60 -11.23
C ASN A 159 -12.17 11.45 -11.36
N PRO A 160 -12.09 12.79 -11.36
CA PRO A 160 -13.25 13.67 -11.47
C PRO A 160 -14.09 13.42 -12.73
N LYS A 161 -13.45 13.02 -13.84
CA LYS A 161 -14.08 12.62 -15.11
C LYS A 161 -14.67 11.19 -15.10
N LYS A 162 -14.86 10.60 -13.92
CA LYS A 162 -15.39 9.24 -13.68
C LYS A 162 -14.60 8.10 -14.34
N ARG A 163 -13.35 8.35 -14.73
CA ARG A 163 -12.45 7.35 -15.32
C ARG A 163 -11.54 6.74 -14.24
N LEU A 164 -11.17 5.48 -14.42
CA LEU A 164 -10.22 4.82 -13.54
C LEU A 164 -8.80 5.32 -13.82
N LEU A 165 -8.03 5.55 -12.76
CA LEU A 165 -6.61 5.84 -12.84
C LEU A 165 -5.84 4.52 -12.97
N ALA A 166 -4.87 4.44 -13.87
CA ALA A 166 -3.93 3.33 -13.91
C ALA A 166 -2.94 3.48 -12.76
N LEU A 167 -2.96 2.59 -11.76
CA LEU A 167 -2.14 2.67 -10.56
C LEU A 167 -0.82 1.89 -10.67
N LYS A 168 -0.72 1.01 -11.67
CA LYS A 168 0.50 0.25 -11.95
C LYS A 168 0.68 0.07 -13.47
N GLY A 169 1.85 0.44 -13.97
CA GLY A 169 2.12 0.49 -15.40
C GLY A 169 1.13 1.41 -16.15
N LYS A 170 0.87 1.11 -17.43
CA LYS A 170 -0.01 1.92 -18.28
C LYS A 170 -1.50 1.58 -18.17
N TYR A 171 -1.85 0.40 -17.63
CA TYR A 171 -3.21 -0.16 -17.78
C TYR A 171 -3.81 -0.78 -16.50
N GLU A 172 -3.02 -1.13 -15.47
CA GLU A 172 -3.58 -1.77 -14.27
C GLU A 172 -4.30 -0.71 -13.41
N THR A 173 -5.63 -0.75 -13.36
CA THR A 173 -6.48 0.22 -12.65
C THR A 173 -6.75 -0.15 -11.18
N LYS A 174 -6.20 -1.28 -10.73
CA LYS A 174 -6.31 -1.80 -9.37
C LYS A 174 -4.92 -2.08 -8.81
N LEU A 175 -4.62 -1.55 -7.63
CA LEU A 175 -3.40 -1.85 -6.89
C LEU A 175 -3.69 -2.94 -5.86
N SER A 176 -2.90 -4.02 -5.86
CA SER A 176 -3.06 -5.16 -4.96
C SER A 176 -2.27 -4.93 -3.66
N LYS A 177 -2.92 -5.03 -2.49
CA LYS A 177 -2.24 -4.98 -1.18
C LYS A 177 -2.78 -6.03 -0.22
N ALA A 178 -1.89 -6.87 0.32
CA ALA A 178 -2.23 -7.82 1.38
C ALA A 178 -2.26 -7.11 2.75
N ILE A 179 -3.23 -7.48 3.58
CA ILE A 179 -3.35 -7.03 4.98
C ILE A 179 -3.64 -8.24 5.85
N PHE A 180 -2.81 -8.47 6.87
CA PHE A 180 -3.06 -9.51 7.86
C PHE A 180 -4.29 -9.14 8.71
N TYR A 181 -5.29 -10.01 8.73
CA TYR A 181 -6.55 -9.80 9.45
C TYR A 181 -6.79 -10.96 10.42
N ASN A 182 -6.93 -10.66 11.70
CA ASN A 182 -7.00 -11.65 12.78
C ASN A 182 -8.43 -11.93 13.29
N ARG A 183 -9.46 -11.47 12.56
CA ARG A 183 -10.89 -11.46 12.94
C ARG A 183 -11.31 -10.37 13.92
N GLN A 184 -10.45 -9.41 14.22
CA GLN A 184 -10.74 -8.25 15.06
C GLN A 184 -10.65 -6.95 14.25
N HIS A 185 -11.07 -5.83 14.85
CA HIS A 185 -10.86 -4.51 14.28
C HIS A 185 -9.38 -4.28 13.93
N THR A 186 -9.10 -4.11 12.63
CA THR A 186 -7.72 -4.06 12.10
C THR A 186 -7.49 -2.75 11.36
N ASP A 187 -6.69 -1.86 11.94
CA ASP A 187 -6.33 -0.58 11.32
C ASP A 187 -5.25 -0.71 10.24
N ALA A 188 -5.43 0.02 9.15
CA ALA A 188 -4.48 0.08 8.04
C ALA A 188 -4.11 1.52 7.66
N CYS A 189 -2.88 1.69 7.16
CA CYS A 189 -2.40 2.91 6.51
C CYS A 189 -1.71 2.52 5.20
N LEU A 190 -2.28 2.91 4.08
CA LEU A 190 -1.73 2.62 2.75
C LEU A 190 -1.29 3.93 2.09
N PHE A 191 -0.13 3.89 1.46
CA PHE A 191 0.38 4.95 0.61
C PHE A 191 0.38 4.46 -0.84
N ILE A 192 -0.16 5.28 -1.74
CA ILE A 192 -0.34 4.95 -3.16
C ILE A 192 0.33 6.04 -3.97
N ASP A 193 1.31 5.66 -4.78
CA ASP A 193 2.10 6.60 -5.57
C ASP A 193 1.30 7.28 -6.68
N LEU A 194 1.35 8.61 -6.69
CA LEU A 194 0.69 9.46 -7.67
C LEU A 194 1.66 10.40 -8.42
N HIS A 195 2.92 10.52 -7.98
CA HIS A 195 3.94 11.42 -8.55
C HIS A 195 4.10 11.37 -10.08
N GLN A 196 3.89 10.21 -10.71
CA GLN A 196 4.00 10.06 -12.18
C GLN A 196 2.72 10.42 -12.95
N HIS A 197 1.66 10.85 -12.27
CA HIS A 197 0.35 11.12 -12.87
C HIS A 197 0.10 12.61 -13.07
N GLN A 198 -0.37 12.97 -14.25
CA GLN A 198 -0.98 14.28 -14.49
C GLN A 198 -2.36 14.30 -13.84
N LEU A 199 -2.41 14.72 -12.58
CA LEU A 199 -3.67 14.90 -11.85
C LEU A 199 -4.40 16.14 -12.36
N ILE A 200 -5.72 16.03 -12.50
CA ILE A 200 -6.62 17.12 -12.90
C ILE A 200 -7.36 17.66 -11.67
N VAL A 201 -7.75 18.93 -11.70
CA VAL A 201 -8.53 19.54 -10.61
C VAL A 201 -9.87 18.82 -10.42
N GLY A 202 -10.25 18.59 -9.17
CA GLY A 202 -11.54 18.03 -8.76
C GLY A 202 -11.45 16.94 -7.70
N ASP A 203 -12.60 16.30 -7.42
CA ASP A 203 -12.72 15.25 -6.41
C ASP A 203 -12.46 13.85 -7.00
N TYR A 204 -11.49 13.16 -6.41
CA TYR A 204 -11.15 11.77 -6.69
C TYR A 204 -11.80 10.85 -5.66
N LYS A 205 -12.30 9.70 -6.10
CA LYS A 205 -12.86 8.65 -5.23
C LYS A 205 -11.91 7.45 -5.16
N VAL A 206 -11.53 7.06 -3.95
CA VAL A 206 -10.80 5.81 -3.65
C VAL A 206 -11.82 4.76 -3.23
N ASN A 207 -11.79 3.59 -3.87
CA ASN A 207 -12.55 2.41 -3.47
C ASN A 207 -11.58 1.35 -2.91
N LEU A 208 -11.94 0.76 -1.77
CA LEU A 208 -11.34 -0.45 -1.22
C LEU A 208 -12.20 -1.64 -1.63
N ILE A 209 -11.61 -2.66 -2.23
CA ILE A 209 -12.30 -3.81 -2.82
C ILE A 209 -11.75 -5.11 -2.23
N SER A 210 -12.63 -6.03 -1.86
CA SER A 210 -12.30 -7.40 -1.46
C SER A 210 -13.29 -8.37 -2.11
N ASN A 211 -12.83 -9.52 -2.61
CA ASN A 211 -13.68 -10.53 -3.26
C ASN A 211 -14.56 -9.99 -4.42
N GLY A 212 -14.18 -8.87 -5.04
CA GLY A 212 -14.94 -8.19 -6.09
C GLY A 212 -15.85 -7.05 -5.59
N ASP A 213 -16.26 -7.06 -4.33
CA ASP A 213 -17.14 -6.05 -3.72
C ASP A 213 -16.36 -4.84 -3.20
N ILE A 214 -16.97 -3.65 -3.28
CA ILE A 214 -16.47 -2.45 -2.60
C ILE A 214 -16.79 -2.58 -1.11
N ILE A 215 -15.75 -2.73 -0.29
CA ILE A 215 -15.87 -2.87 1.17
C ILE A 215 -15.83 -1.54 1.91
N GLY A 216 -15.38 -0.47 1.23
CA GLY A 216 -15.35 0.90 1.75
C GLY A 216 -14.86 1.90 0.70
N SER A 217 -15.11 3.19 0.89
CA SER A 217 -14.63 4.23 -0.04
C SER A 217 -14.49 5.60 0.63
N ALA A 218 -13.58 6.42 0.13
CA ALA A 218 -13.37 7.80 0.56
C ALA A 218 -13.03 8.72 -0.62
N ASN A 219 -13.20 10.03 -0.45
CA ASN A 219 -12.83 11.02 -1.46
C ASN A 219 -11.62 11.84 -1.00
N PHE A 220 -10.82 12.31 -1.95
CA PHE A 220 -9.83 13.38 -1.73
C PHE A 220 -9.91 14.40 -2.88
N ARG A 221 -9.53 15.65 -2.60
CA ARG A 221 -9.60 16.74 -3.58
C ARG A 221 -8.22 17.11 -4.11
N VAL A 222 -8.18 17.39 -5.41
CA VAL A 222 -7.02 17.97 -6.11
C VAL A 222 -7.39 19.38 -6.60
N ASN A 223 -6.48 20.33 -6.41
CA ASN A 223 -6.56 21.75 -6.78
C ASN A 223 -5.37 22.16 -7.67
#